data_AF-A0A6S6SBZ6-F1
#
_entry.id   AF-A0A6S6SBZ6-F1
#
_cell.length_a   1.000
_cell.length_b   1.000
_cell.length_c   1.000
_cell.angle_alpha   90.00
_cell.angle_beta   90.00
_cell.angle_gamma   90.00
#
_symmetry.space_group_name_H-M   'P 1'
#
loop_
_entity.id
_entity.type
_entity.pdbx_description
1 polymer ?
#
loop_
_entity_poly.entity_id
_entity_poly.type
_entity_poly.pdbx_seq_one_letter_code
_entity_poly.pdbx_strand_id
1 'polypeptide(L)'
;MSLFDVRNPRKPAEIDKLVIGKRGTDSPANRDHHAFTSLAMNGTHTTRVALPVSLVEDEDSYDPKTALHRFEVDRNKRKIRHLGAMKAVGSQSDWWMRWNSTDRSIIIDDRLYYYHGGHFRAGSWK
;
A
#
# COMPACT_ATOMS: atom_id res chain seq x y z
N MET A 1 5.03 -4.98 5.65
CA MET A 1 5.75 -5.19 4.38
C MET A 1 7.20 -5.52 4.70
N SER A 2 7.75 -6.52 4.02
CA SER A 2 9.15 -6.95 4.18
C SER A 2 9.86 -6.89 2.83
N LEU A 3 11.10 -6.41 2.84
CA LEU A 3 11.97 -6.40 1.68
C LEU A 3 12.94 -7.56 1.78
N PHE A 4 12.94 -8.42 0.78
CA PHE A 4 13.84 -9.57 0.70
C PHE A 4 14.89 -9.36 -0.38
N ASP A 5 16.15 -9.65 -0.05
CA ASP A 5 17.21 -9.86 -1.04
C ASP A 5 17.10 -11.28 -1.60
N VAL A 6 16.79 -11.38 -2.88
CA VAL A 6 16.63 -12.65 -3.59
C VAL A 6 17.71 -12.88 -4.65
N ARG A 7 18.82 -12.13 -4.60
CA ARG A 7 19.96 -12.33 -5.54
C ARG A 7 20.55 -13.75 -5.47
N ASN A 8 20.45 -14.40 -4.31
CA ASN A 8 20.64 -15.84 -4.18
C ASN A 8 19.29 -16.50 -3.82
N PRO A 9 18.56 -17.09 -4.77
CA PRO A 9 17.27 -17.70 -4.52
C PRO A 9 17.31 -18.89 -3.53
N ARG A 10 18.48 -19.52 -3.34
CA ARG A 10 18.64 -20.62 -2.36
C ARG A 10 18.81 -20.11 -0.92
N LYS A 11 19.07 -18.81 -0.74
CA LYS A 11 19.27 -18.17 0.57
C LYS A 11 18.70 -16.74 0.57
N PRO A 12 17.37 -16.57 0.45
CA PRO A 12 16.76 -15.26 0.56
C PRO A 12 16.97 -14.68 1.96
N ALA A 13 17.18 -13.37 2.04
CA ALA A 13 17.38 -12.68 3.33
C ALA A 13 16.43 -11.49 3.45
N GLU A 14 15.73 -11.37 4.58
CA GLU A 14 14.98 -10.15 4.91
C GLU A 14 15.98 -9.05 5.28
N ILE A 15 15.96 -7.95 4.54
CA ILE A 15 16.92 -6.85 4.69
C ILE A 15 16.30 -5.57 5.23
N ASP A 16 14.98 -5.47 5.17
CA ASP A 16 14.24 -4.39 5.78
C ASP A 16 12.79 -4.81 6.04
N LYS A 17 12.20 -4.26 7.10
CA LYS A 17 10.83 -4.55 7.51
C LYS A 17 10.15 -3.26 7.95
N LEU A 18 8.93 -3.06 7.46
CA LEU A 18 8.07 -1.97 7.88
C LEU A 18 6.70 -2.52 8.28
N VAL A 19 6.33 -2.31 9.53
CA VAL A 19 5.04 -2.71 10.11
C VAL A 19 4.17 -1.46 10.22
N ILE A 20 2.92 -1.56 9.77
CA ILE A 20 1.89 -0.53 9.93
C ILE A 20 0.66 -1.15 10.57
N GLY A 21 -0.01 -0.36 11.40
CA GLY A 21 -1.22 -0.76 12.09
C GLY A 21 -0.99 -1.85 13.13
N LYS A 22 -2.11 -2.32 13.68
CA LYS A 22 -2.21 -3.30 14.75
C LYS A 22 -3.02 -4.51 14.31
N ARG A 23 -3.31 -5.43 15.24
CA ARG A 23 -4.19 -6.58 15.00
C ARG A 23 -5.49 -6.12 14.31
N GLY A 24 -5.88 -6.84 13.26
CA GLY A 24 -7.08 -6.50 12.47
C GLY A 24 -6.79 -5.65 11.23
N THR A 25 -5.58 -5.12 11.10
CA THR A 25 -5.14 -4.49 9.85
C THR A 25 -5.13 -5.52 8.72
N ASP A 26 -5.72 -5.15 7.59
CA ASP A 26 -5.84 -6.02 6.42
C ASP A 26 -5.54 -5.28 5.12
N SER A 27 -5.23 -6.03 4.06
CA SER A 27 -5.13 -5.51 2.71
C SER A 27 -5.83 -6.44 1.72
N PRO A 28 -6.57 -5.90 0.73
CA PRO A 28 -7.05 -6.66 -0.42
C PRO A 28 -5.94 -7.45 -1.14
N ALA A 29 -4.70 -6.98 -1.11
CA ALA A 29 -3.55 -7.66 -1.72
C ALA A 29 -3.22 -9.02 -1.09
N ASN A 30 -3.74 -9.32 0.11
CA ASN A 30 -3.63 -10.64 0.73
C ASN A 30 -4.40 -11.72 -0.06
N ARG A 31 -5.33 -11.32 -0.93
CA ARG A 31 -6.25 -12.20 -1.67
C ARG A 31 -6.24 -11.95 -3.17
N ASP A 32 -5.99 -10.72 -3.60
CA ASP A 32 -5.95 -10.33 -5.01
C ASP A 32 -4.72 -9.47 -5.31
N HIS A 33 -3.78 -10.04 -6.05
CA HIS A 33 -2.51 -9.38 -6.36
C HIS A 33 -2.68 -8.12 -7.22
N HIS A 34 -3.82 -7.93 -7.90
CA HIS A 34 -4.10 -6.70 -8.64
C HIS A 34 -4.30 -5.48 -7.75
N ALA A 35 -4.49 -5.67 -6.44
CA ALA A 35 -4.52 -4.58 -5.46
C ALA A 35 -3.12 -4.00 -5.16
N PHE A 36 -2.05 -4.70 -5.55
CA PHE A 36 -0.68 -4.22 -5.41
C PHE A 36 -0.25 -3.45 -6.67
N THR A 37 0.31 -2.26 -6.49
CA THR A 37 0.86 -1.46 -7.59
C THR A 37 2.30 -1.09 -7.31
N SER A 38 3.18 -1.26 -8.30
CA SER A 38 4.56 -0.79 -8.24
C SER A 38 4.99 -0.11 -9.53
N LEU A 39 5.88 0.89 -9.41
CA LEU A 39 6.49 1.59 -10.53
C LEU A 39 7.95 1.92 -10.21
N ALA A 40 8.88 1.35 -10.96
CA ALA A 40 10.29 1.74 -10.90
C ALA A 40 10.47 3.10 -11.59
N MET A 41 11.00 4.08 -10.88
CA MET A 41 11.14 5.44 -11.41
C MET A 41 12.43 5.56 -12.23
N ASN A 42 12.28 5.84 -13.53
CA ASN A 42 13.39 6.02 -14.47
C ASN A 42 14.36 7.11 -13.99
N GLY A 43 15.67 6.88 -14.19
CA GLY A 43 16.72 7.80 -13.76
C GLY A 43 16.93 7.89 -12.24
N THR A 44 16.26 7.05 -11.45
CA THR A 44 16.40 7.03 -9.98
C THR A 44 16.59 5.60 -9.44
N HIS A 45 16.91 5.51 -8.15
CA HIS A 45 16.98 4.23 -7.42
C HIS A 45 15.66 3.90 -6.71
N THR A 46 14.59 4.67 -6.94
CA THR A 46 13.33 4.55 -6.21
C THR A 46 12.34 3.69 -6.97
N THR A 47 11.73 2.73 -6.27
CA THR A 47 10.50 2.07 -6.72
C THR A 47 9.34 2.56 -5.86
N ARG A 48 8.32 3.13 -6.49
CA ARG A 48 7.07 3.52 -5.83
C ARG A 48 6.19 2.29 -5.68
N VAL A 49 5.53 2.15 -4.54
CA VAL A 49 4.61 1.05 -4.23
C VAL A 49 3.36 1.62 -3.60
N ALA A 50 2.18 1.24 -4.09
CA ALA A 50 0.90 1.60 -3.49
C ALA A 50 0.13 0.33 -3.10
N LEU A 51 -0.51 0.38 -1.93
CA LEU A 51 -1.22 -0.75 -1.35
C LEU A 51 -2.48 -0.28 -0.60
N PRO A 52 -3.68 -0.73 -0.97
CA PRO A 52 -4.88 -0.47 -0.18
C PRO A 52 -4.77 -1.23 1.14
N VAL A 53 -5.03 -0.53 2.25
CA VAL A 53 -4.96 -1.08 3.59
C VAL A 53 -6.15 -0.58 4.39
N SER A 54 -6.86 -1.51 5.02
CA SER A 54 -7.82 -1.25 6.08
C SER A 54 -7.03 -1.23 7.39
N LEU A 55 -6.59 -0.04 7.80
CA LEU A 55 -5.65 0.14 8.90
C LEU A 55 -6.37 0.21 10.25
N VAL A 56 -5.99 -0.66 11.19
CA VAL A 56 -6.40 -0.55 12.59
C VAL A 56 -5.26 0.08 13.39
N GLU A 57 -5.50 1.22 14.02
CA GLU A 57 -4.48 1.97 14.80
C GLU A 57 -4.49 1.58 16.29
N ASP A 58 -5.65 1.21 16.80
CA ASP A 58 -5.91 0.86 18.20
C ASP A 58 -6.56 -0.53 18.26
N GLU A 59 -6.06 -1.42 19.10
CA GLU A 59 -6.58 -2.78 19.24
C GLU A 59 -7.87 -2.83 20.07
N ASP A 60 -8.08 -1.84 20.93
CA ASP A 60 -9.26 -1.74 21.79
C ASP A 60 -10.45 -1.09 21.04
N SER A 61 -10.17 -0.34 19.98
CA SER A 61 -11.15 0.30 19.11
C SER A 61 -11.04 -0.25 17.69
N TYR A 62 -11.83 -1.29 17.39
CA TYR A 62 -11.84 -1.95 16.09
C TYR A 62 -12.54 -1.10 15.00
N ASP A 63 -11.92 0.03 14.64
CA ASP A 63 -12.38 0.94 13.58
C ASP A 63 -11.36 1.01 12.43
N PRO A 64 -11.39 0.04 11.49
CA PRO A 64 -10.44 0.00 10.38
C PRO A 64 -10.66 1.18 9.42
N LYS A 65 -9.60 1.96 9.19
CA LYS A 65 -9.60 3.09 8.27
C LYS A 65 -8.99 2.68 6.94
N THR A 66 -9.80 2.63 5.90
CA THR A 66 -9.34 2.24 4.56
C THR A 66 -8.73 3.40 3.79
N ALA A 67 -7.49 3.20 3.34
CA ALA A 67 -6.74 4.15 2.56
C ALA A 67 -5.71 3.44 1.65
N LEU A 68 -5.26 4.14 0.61
CA LEU A 68 -4.18 3.68 -0.26
C LEU A 68 -2.83 4.13 0.32
N HIS A 69 -2.13 3.22 0.99
CA HIS A 69 -0.81 3.48 1.57
C HIS A 69 0.26 3.54 0.50
N ARG A 70 1.17 4.51 0.63
CA ARG A 70 2.25 4.78 -0.33
C ARG A 70 3.59 4.45 0.30
N PHE A 71 4.43 3.73 -0.43
CA PHE A 71 5.77 3.37 -0.01
C PHE A 71 6.77 3.67 -1.12
N GLU A 72 8.00 3.94 -0.73
CA GLU A 72 9.15 3.97 -1.62
C GLU A 72 10.18 2.95 -1.17
N VAL A 73 10.70 2.20 -2.13
CA VAL A 73 11.86 1.32 -1.94
C VAL A 73 13.06 1.99 -2.61
N ASP A 74 14.03 2.42 -1.81
CA ASP A 74 15.33 2.86 -2.31
C ASP A 74 16.21 1.63 -2.53
N ARG A 75 16.53 1.33 -3.79
CA ARG A 75 17.29 0.14 -4.18
C ARG A 75 18.76 0.19 -3.76
N ASN A 76 19.35 1.37 -3.62
CA ASN A 76 20.74 1.53 -3.21
C ASN A 76 20.88 1.42 -1.70
N LYS A 77 20.00 2.11 -0.97
CA LYS A 77 19.95 2.05 0.49
C LYS A 77 19.34 0.75 1.00
N ARG A 78 18.62 0.04 0.11
CA ARG A 78 17.91 -1.22 0.42
C ARG A 78 16.91 -1.02 1.56
N LYS A 79 16.17 0.09 1.50
CA LYS A 79 15.26 0.55 2.54
C LYS A 79 13.87 0.85 2.01
N ILE A 80 12.87 0.49 2.81
CA ILE A 80 11.47 0.86 2.65
C ILE A 80 11.26 2.19 3.39
N ARG A 81 10.50 3.09 2.77
CA ARG A 81 10.00 4.32 3.40
C ARG A 81 8.49 4.39 3.22
N HIS A 82 7.76 4.65 4.31
CA HIS A 82 6.31 4.90 4.26
C HIS A 82 6.05 6.41 4.08
N LEU A 83 5.18 6.78 3.13
CA LEU A 83 4.86 8.17 2.77
C LEU A 83 3.47 8.62 3.25
N GLY A 84 2.85 7.87 4.16
CA GLY A 84 1.45 8.05 4.53
C GLY A 84 0.49 7.39 3.54
N ALA A 85 -0.77 7.83 3.54
CA ALA A 85 -1.83 7.21 2.78
C ALA A 85 -2.78 8.23 2.14
N MET A 86 -3.27 7.91 0.95
CA MET A 86 -4.37 8.62 0.30
C MET A 86 -5.69 8.03 0.80
N LYS A 87 -6.49 8.84 1.51
CA LYS A 87 -7.80 8.41 2.02
C LYS A 87 -8.72 7.97 0.88
N ALA A 88 -9.47 6.89 1.10
CA ALA A 88 -10.54 6.47 0.22
C ALA A 88 -11.62 7.56 0.07
N VAL A 89 -12.34 7.53 -1.05
CA VAL A 89 -13.53 8.38 -1.28
C VAL A 89 -14.78 7.56 -0.95
N GLY A 90 -15.73 8.18 -0.24
CA GLY A 90 -16.99 7.54 0.17
C GLY A 90 -17.21 7.62 1.67
N SER A 91 -18.47 7.57 2.09
CA SER A 91 -18.84 7.46 3.51
C SER A 91 -18.44 6.08 4.02
N GLN A 92 -17.51 6.01 4.99
CA GLN A 92 -17.17 4.75 5.69
C GLN A 92 -18.29 4.26 6.64
N SER A 93 -19.51 4.77 6.50
CA SER A 93 -20.70 4.33 7.25
C SER A 93 -21.03 2.87 6.99
N ASP A 94 -20.74 2.40 5.78
CA ASP A 94 -21.13 1.08 5.33
C ASP A 94 -19.97 0.10 5.54
N TRP A 95 -20.16 -0.87 6.42
CA TRP A 95 -19.14 -1.86 6.78
C TRP A 95 -18.60 -2.62 5.55
N TRP A 96 -19.44 -2.83 4.53
CA TRP A 96 -19.06 -3.49 3.27
C TRP A 96 -18.21 -2.60 2.35
N MET A 97 -18.25 -1.27 2.53
CA MET A 97 -17.35 -0.35 1.85
C MET A 97 -16.01 -0.22 2.58
N ARG A 98 -15.92 -0.60 3.85
CA ARG A 98 -14.64 -0.61 4.59
C ARG A 98 -13.67 -1.63 4.02
N TRP A 99 -14.16 -2.71 3.43
CA TRP A 99 -13.34 -3.74 2.81
C TRP A 99 -13.81 -4.02 1.39
N ASN A 100 -12.95 -3.80 0.40
CA ASN A 100 -13.31 -4.06 -0.99
C ASN A 100 -12.17 -4.78 -1.72
N SER A 101 -12.44 -6.02 -2.14
CA SER A 101 -11.50 -6.85 -2.90
C SER A 101 -11.16 -6.28 -4.28
N THR A 102 -12.00 -5.38 -4.79
CA THR A 102 -11.83 -4.72 -6.09
C THR A 102 -11.04 -3.43 -6.01
N ASP A 103 -10.43 -3.09 -4.87
CA ASP A 103 -9.58 -1.92 -4.75
C ASP A 103 -8.40 -2.00 -5.73
N ARG A 104 -8.21 -0.94 -6.53
CA ARG A 104 -7.13 -0.86 -7.54
C ARG A 104 -6.44 0.48 -7.45
N SER A 105 -5.15 0.48 -7.76
CA SER A 105 -4.41 1.71 -7.96
C SER A 105 -3.58 1.68 -9.23
N ILE A 106 -3.27 2.87 -9.73
CA ILE A 106 -2.39 3.07 -10.88
C ILE A 106 -1.48 4.26 -10.57
N ILE A 107 -0.20 4.12 -10.90
CA ILE A 107 0.79 5.20 -10.84
C ILE A 107 1.12 5.58 -12.27
N ILE A 108 0.98 6.86 -12.61
CA ILE A 108 1.40 7.43 -13.90
C ILE A 108 2.21 8.67 -13.59
N ASP A 109 3.50 8.65 -13.94
CA ASP A 109 4.46 9.68 -13.56
C ASP A 109 4.36 10.02 -12.06
N ASP A 110 4.11 11.29 -11.74
CA ASP A 110 3.92 11.80 -10.37
C ASP A 110 2.45 11.80 -9.90
N ARG A 111 1.56 11.08 -10.59
CA ARG A 111 0.15 10.96 -10.23
C ARG A 111 -0.17 9.58 -9.68
N LEU A 112 -1.01 9.57 -8.65
CA LEU A 112 -1.57 8.37 -8.05
C LEU A 112 -3.08 8.38 -8.22
N TYR A 113 -3.59 7.25 -8.68
CA TYR A 113 -5.00 7.00 -8.88
C TYR A 113 -5.45 5.84 -7.99
N TYR A 114 -6.60 6.00 -7.34
CA TYR A 114 -7.18 5.01 -6.45
C TYR A 114 -8.64 4.78 -6.79
N TYR A 115 -9.00 3.54 -7.09
CA TYR A 115 -10.37 3.08 -7.22
C TYR A 115 -10.76 2.29 -5.97
N HIS A 116 -11.83 2.71 -5.32
CA HIS A 116 -12.36 2.10 -4.10
C HIS A 116 -13.87 2.26 -4.03
N GLY A 117 -14.60 1.15 -3.84
CA GLY A 117 -16.05 1.22 -3.59
C GLY A 117 -16.86 1.85 -4.73
N GLY A 118 -16.40 1.77 -5.99
CA GLY A 118 -17.04 2.45 -7.12
C GLY A 118 -16.61 3.90 -7.32
N HIS A 119 -15.78 4.44 -6.44
CA HIS A 119 -15.29 5.82 -6.50
C HIS A 119 -13.84 5.87 -6.95
N PHE A 120 -13.51 6.93 -7.69
CA PHE A 120 -12.16 7.19 -8.15
C PHE A 120 -11.59 8.45 -7.49
N ARG A 121 -10.35 8.37 -7.02
CA ARG A 121 -9.60 9.50 -6.48
C ARG A 121 -8.29 9.63 -7.23
N ALA A 122 -7.93 10.86 -7.57
CA ALA A 122 -6.62 11.19 -8.09
C ALA A 122 -5.89 12.12 -7.12
N GLY A 123 -4.57 12.03 -7.07
CA GLY A 123 -3.73 12.96 -6.33
C GLY A 123 -2.28 12.90 -6.82
N SER A 124 -1.44 13.75 -6.23
CA SER A 124 0.00 13.65 -6.40
C SER A 124 0.54 12.40 -5.70
N TRP A 125 1.67 11.89 -6.19
CA TRP A 125 2.47 10.91 -5.46
C TRP A 125 3.00 11.48 -4.13
N LYS A 126 3.33 12.77 -4.11
CA LYS A 126 3.78 13.50 -2.93
C LYS A 126 2.69 13.51 -1.86
#